data_AF-A0A1H8W2U8-F1
#
_entry.id   AF-A0A1H8W2U8-F1
#
_cell.length_a   1.000
_cell.length_b   1.000
_cell.length_c   1.000
_cell.angle_alpha   90.00
_cell.angle_beta   90.00
_cell.angle_gamma   90.00
#
_symmetry.space_group_name_H-M   'P 1'
#
loop_
_entity.id
_entity.type
_entity.pdbx_description
1 polymer ?
#
loop_
_entity_poly.entity_id
_entity_poly.type
_entity_poly.pdbx_seq_one_letter_code
_entity_poly.pdbx_strand_id
1 'polypeptide(L)'
;MSKTSTEDAGAFLEDPVVRLALITLAGLVLALWIARAPTSFNGKLPLIGDYVPLKLNAVHFIIFGPLLTSLVAGALWFQAARPVQVHSDKLQSGDAGRDAIALLVVFALVVLVSAALSLQYFLTLAPAEMCPTRPHYDFLWTNVPGPTRITHCMSGTEEINMEAPYYFEPQILQSWGHVLWPVLTTCLLIGTWRHGVKLGPYKAQVLAFEVMGMEPLAQLFRRQRS
;
A
#
# COMPACT_ATOMS: atom_id res chain seq x y z
N MET A 1 21.30 -26.91 -19.68
CA MET A 1 21.56 -25.48 -19.96
C MET A 1 20.23 -24.75 -19.80
N SER A 2 20.14 -23.92 -18.74
CA SER A 2 18.91 -23.32 -18.19
C SER A 2 18.33 -22.24 -19.10
N LYS A 3 17.34 -22.58 -19.94
CA LYS A 3 16.54 -21.59 -20.70
C LYS A 3 15.18 -21.28 -20.05
N THR A 4 14.70 -22.16 -19.18
CA THR A 4 13.35 -22.08 -18.60
C THR A 4 13.18 -20.92 -17.60
N SER A 5 14.15 -20.66 -16.72
CA SER A 5 13.97 -19.68 -15.63
C SER A 5 13.72 -18.23 -16.07
N THR A 6 14.30 -17.82 -17.20
CA THR A 6 14.13 -16.45 -17.74
C THR A 6 12.84 -16.28 -18.53
N GLU A 7 12.36 -17.32 -19.21
CA GLU A 7 11.05 -17.31 -19.89
C GLU A 7 9.91 -17.31 -18.85
N ASP A 8 10.06 -18.07 -17.76
CA ASP A 8 9.08 -18.14 -16.68
C ASP A 8 8.94 -16.81 -15.92
N ALA A 9 10.07 -16.14 -15.63
CA ALA A 9 10.05 -14.81 -15.00
C ALA A 9 9.41 -13.73 -15.88
N GLY A 10 9.59 -13.83 -17.21
CA GLY A 10 8.94 -12.94 -18.17
C GLY A 10 7.42 -13.11 -18.15
N ALA A 11 6.94 -14.35 -18.12
CA ALA A 11 5.51 -14.64 -18.08
C ALA A 11 4.81 -14.14 -16.80
N PHE A 12 5.49 -14.17 -15.64
CA PHE A 12 4.98 -13.60 -14.39
C PHE A 12 4.82 -12.08 -14.44
N LEU A 13 5.77 -11.37 -15.07
CA LEU A 13 5.73 -9.91 -15.22
C LEU A 13 4.72 -9.41 -16.25
N GLU A 14 4.28 -10.28 -17.17
CA GLU A 14 3.22 -9.98 -18.13
C GLU A 14 1.83 -9.98 -17.50
N ASP A 15 1.65 -10.61 -16.33
CA ASP A 15 0.35 -10.63 -15.64
C ASP A 15 -0.02 -9.20 -15.19
N PRO A 16 -1.19 -8.68 -15.60
CA PRO A 16 -1.59 -7.31 -15.31
C PRO A 16 -1.76 -7.05 -13.80
N VAL A 17 -2.16 -8.06 -13.02
CA VAL A 17 -2.29 -7.97 -11.56
C VAL A 17 -0.92 -7.86 -10.91
N VAL A 18 0.02 -8.72 -11.30
CA VAL A 18 1.41 -8.71 -10.81
C VAL A 18 2.08 -7.38 -11.15
N ARG A 19 1.96 -6.95 -12.42
CA ARG A 19 2.55 -5.70 -12.89
C ARG A 19 2.00 -4.49 -12.15
N LEU A 20 0.69 -4.42 -11.96
CA LEU A 20 0.07 -3.31 -11.24
C LEU A 20 0.46 -3.32 -9.75
N ALA A 21 0.56 -4.50 -9.12
CA ALA A 21 1.03 -4.63 -7.75
C ALA A 21 2.49 -4.18 -7.59
N LEU A 22 3.37 -4.55 -8.52
CA LEU A 22 4.77 -4.12 -8.52
C LEU A 22 4.92 -2.60 -8.76
N ILE A 23 4.13 -2.02 -9.68
CA ILE A 23 4.09 -0.56 -9.89
C ILE A 23 3.63 0.15 -8.62
N THR A 24 2.61 -0.39 -7.96
CA THR A 24 2.08 0.16 -6.70
C THR A 24 3.15 0.10 -5.60
N LEU A 25 3.84 -1.03 -5.46
CA LEU A 25 4.93 -1.20 -4.51
C LEU A 25 6.08 -0.21 -4.79
N ALA A 26 6.51 -0.08 -6.04
CA ALA A 26 7.57 0.85 -6.42
C ALA A 26 7.17 2.31 -6.12
N GLY A 27 5.94 2.69 -6.45
CA GLY A 27 5.39 4.02 -6.13
C GLY A 27 5.32 4.29 -4.63
N LEU A 28 4.93 3.29 -3.83
CA LEU A 28 4.90 3.36 -2.37
C LEU A 28 6.29 3.50 -1.75
N VAL A 29 7.27 2.73 -2.23
CA VAL A 29 8.67 2.83 -1.77
C VAL A 29 9.25 4.21 -2.11
N LEU A 30 8.98 4.71 -3.31
CA LEU A 30 9.37 6.06 -3.72
C LEU A 30 8.69 7.12 -2.85
N ALA A 31 7.39 6.98 -2.57
CA ALA A 31 6.66 7.88 -1.68
C ALA A 31 7.24 7.87 -0.26
N LEU A 32 7.58 6.69 0.28
CA LEU A 32 8.21 6.56 1.59
C LEU A 32 9.61 7.20 1.62
N TRP A 33 10.37 7.07 0.54
CA TRP A 33 11.67 7.71 0.38
C TRP A 33 11.54 9.25 0.35
N ILE A 34 10.62 9.78 -0.46
CA ILE A 34 10.35 11.23 -0.54
C ILE A 34 9.82 11.75 0.80
N ALA A 35 8.94 11.02 1.47
CA ALA A 35 8.40 11.40 2.78
C ALA A 35 9.48 11.49 3.87
N ARG A 36 10.58 10.73 3.74
CA ARG A 36 11.71 10.76 4.66
C ARG A 36 12.68 11.91 4.40
N ALA A 37 12.72 12.45 3.18
CA ALA A 37 13.64 13.51 2.81
C ALA A 37 12.92 14.86 2.74
N PRO A 38 13.50 15.96 3.25
CA PRO A 38 12.96 17.30 3.04
C PRO A 38 13.23 17.74 1.60
N THR A 39 12.57 17.11 0.62
CA THR A 39 12.76 17.40 -0.80
C THR A 39 11.51 18.03 -1.39
N SER A 40 11.61 19.30 -1.78
CA SER A 40 10.64 19.94 -2.67
C SER A 40 10.95 19.50 -4.11
N PHE A 41 10.04 18.77 -4.75
CA PHE A 41 10.22 18.42 -6.16
C PHE A 41 9.65 19.53 -7.03
N ASN A 42 10.49 20.46 -7.51
CA ASN A 42 10.14 21.46 -8.52
C ASN A 42 10.16 20.83 -9.93
N GLY A 43 9.45 19.71 -10.13
CA GLY A 43 9.39 19.01 -11.41
C GLY A 43 8.16 19.42 -12.21
N LYS A 44 8.35 19.90 -13.44
CA LYS A 44 7.26 20.02 -14.42
C LYS A 44 6.84 18.61 -14.87
N LEU A 45 5.69 18.12 -14.41
CA LEU A 45 5.07 16.90 -14.94
C LEU A 45 4.64 17.17 -16.39
N PRO A 46 5.20 16.45 -17.39
CA PRO A 46 4.87 16.65 -18.80
C PRO A 46 3.53 15.98 -19.08
N LEU A 47 2.43 16.67 -18.76
CA LEU A 47 1.07 16.49 -19.30
C LEU A 47 0.06 17.42 -18.58
N ILE A 48 0.40 17.93 -17.38
CA ILE A 48 -0.49 18.75 -16.52
C ILE A 48 0.18 20.05 -16.05
N GLY A 49 1.52 20.13 -16.11
CA GLY A 49 2.32 21.20 -15.50
C GLY A 49 2.31 22.58 -16.18
N ASP A 50 1.59 22.77 -17.29
CA ASP A 50 1.56 24.07 -17.99
C ASP A 50 0.50 25.05 -17.43
N TYR A 51 -0.46 24.57 -16.62
CA TYR A 51 -1.54 25.41 -16.10
C TYR A 51 -1.62 25.48 -14.56
N VAL A 52 -1.00 24.54 -13.84
CA VAL A 52 -0.83 24.60 -12.38
C VAL A 52 0.50 23.95 -12.02
N PRO A 53 1.47 24.66 -11.43
CA PRO A 53 2.66 24.02 -10.90
C PRO A 53 2.25 23.14 -9.71
N LEU A 54 2.01 21.85 -9.94
CA LEU A 54 1.84 20.89 -8.85
C LEU A 54 3.20 20.68 -8.18
N LYS A 55 3.47 21.48 -7.16
CA LYS A 55 4.58 21.25 -6.23
C LYS A 55 4.20 20.11 -5.28
N LEU A 56 4.39 18.88 -5.74
CA LEU A 56 4.20 17.69 -4.91
C LEU A 56 5.26 17.69 -3.79
N ASN A 57 4.76 17.83 -2.57
CA ASN A 57 5.54 17.84 -1.34
C ASN A 57 5.37 16.49 -0.60
N ALA A 58 6.40 16.03 0.12
CA ALA A 58 6.39 14.94 1.11
C ALA A 58 5.07 14.82 1.91
N VAL A 59 4.49 15.94 2.37
CA VAL A 59 3.21 15.94 3.11
C VAL A 59 2.07 15.30 2.30
N HIS A 60 2.00 15.55 0.99
CA HIS A 60 0.99 14.97 0.11
C HIS A 60 1.18 13.46 -0.05
N PHE A 61 2.42 12.99 -0.14
CA PHE A 61 2.72 11.56 -0.25
C PHE A 61 2.33 10.80 1.01
N ILE A 62 2.57 11.37 2.19
CA ILE A 62 2.19 10.79 3.48
C ILE A 62 0.65 10.69 3.59
N ILE A 63 -0.07 11.75 3.22
CA ILE A 63 -1.54 11.80 3.35
C ILE A 63 -2.22 10.92 2.31
N PHE A 64 -1.90 11.11 1.03
CA PHE A 64 -2.62 10.47 -0.07
C PHE A 64 -2.08 9.09 -0.47
N GLY A 65 -0.84 8.75 -0.12
CA GLY A 65 -0.23 7.47 -0.48
C GLY A 65 -1.03 6.24 -0.01
N PRO A 66 -1.37 6.13 1.29
CA PRO A 66 -2.19 5.01 1.79
C PRO A 66 -3.60 4.97 1.19
N LEU A 67 -4.21 6.13 0.93
CA LEU A 67 -5.53 6.24 0.30
C LEU A 67 -5.51 5.71 -1.13
N LEU A 68 -4.57 6.20 -1.96
CA LEU A 68 -4.40 5.76 -3.34
C LEU A 68 -4.11 4.26 -3.42
N THR A 69 -3.31 3.74 -2.48
CA THR A 69 -3.03 2.30 -2.38
C THR A 69 -4.31 1.50 -2.12
N SER A 70 -5.16 1.97 -1.21
CA SER A 70 -6.45 1.32 -0.93
C SER A 70 -7.37 1.31 -2.16
N LEU A 71 -7.37 2.39 -2.95
CA LEU A 71 -8.13 2.46 -4.20
C LEU A 71 -7.59 1.47 -5.26
N VAL A 72 -6.27 1.39 -5.42
CA VAL A 72 -5.66 0.42 -6.35
C VAL A 72 -5.94 -1.02 -5.89
N ALA A 73 -5.84 -1.32 -4.60
CA ALA A 73 -6.21 -2.62 -4.05
C ALA A 73 -7.69 -2.94 -4.31
N GLY A 74 -8.57 -1.94 -4.22
CA GLY A 74 -10.00 -2.08 -4.54
C GLY A 74 -10.23 -2.37 -6.02
N ALA A 75 -9.50 -1.69 -6.91
CA ALA A 75 -9.55 -1.95 -8.35
C ALA A 75 -9.06 -3.36 -8.68
N LEU A 76 -7.95 -3.81 -8.06
CA LEU A 76 -7.43 -5.18 -8.20
C LEU A 76 -8.44 -6.22 -7.72
N TRP A 77 -9.06 -6.00 -6.55
CA TRP A 77 -10.06 -6.90 -6.01
C TRP A 77 -11.29 -6.98 -6.93
N PHE A 78 -11.78 -5.83 -7.39
CA PHE A 78 -12.93 -5.76 -8.28
C PHE A 78 -12.66 -6.42 -9.63
N GLN A 79 -11.46 -6.27 -10.19
CA GLN A 79 -11.05 -6.99 -11.40
C GLN A 79 -11.00 -8.50 -11.16
N ALA A 80 -10.42 -8.94 -10.06
CA ALA A 80 -10.34 -10.36 -9.70
C ALA A 80 -11.72 -10.99 -9.38
N ALA A 81 -12.66 -10.20 -8.86
CA ALA A 81 -14.01 -10.67 -8.49
C ALA A 81 -14.99 -10.75 -9.69
N ARG A 82 -14.66 -10.19 -10.87
CA ARG A 82 -15.56 -10.21 -12.01
C ARG A 82 -15.68 -11.60 -12.65
N PRO A 83 -16.89 -12.09 -12.93
CA PRO A 83 -17.11 -13.43 -13.50
C PRO A 83 -16.76 -13.56 -14.99
N VAL A 84 -16.44 -12.46 -15.70
CA VAL A 84 -16.45 -12.43 -17.18
C VAL A 84 -15.09 -12.57 -17.86
N GLN A 85 -13.92 -12.33 -17.26
CA GLN A 85 -12.71 -12.41 -18.09
C GLN A 85 -11.37 -12.62 -17.39
N VAL A 86 -10.59 -13.45 -18.08
CA VAL A 86 -9.15 -13.72 -17.97
C VAL A 86 -8.75 -14.34 -16.64
N HIS A 87 -9.12 -15.61 -16.47
CA HIS A 87 -8.27 -16.48 -15.67
C HIS A 87 -6.84 -16.34 -16.17
N SER A 88 -5.94 -16.01 -15.25
CA SER A 88 -4.52 -16.24 -15.46
C SER A 88 -4.32 -17.76 -15.44
N ASP A 89 -4.74 -18.43 -16.54
CA ASP A 89 -4.47 -19.86 -16.77
C ASP A 89 -2.96 -20.13 -16.83
N LYS A 90 -2.13 -19.07 -16.95
CA LYS A 90 -0.67 -19.11 -16.84
C LYS A 90 -0.17 -19.41 -15.42
N LEU A 91 -0.91 -19.04 -14.37
CA LEU A 91 -0.58 -19.40 -12.97
C LEU A 91 -0.88 -20.88 -12.65
N GLN A 92 -1.30 -21.71 -13.63
CA GLN A 92 -1.57 -23.14 -13.47
C GLN A 92 -0.46 -24.07 -13.99
N SER A 93 0.62 -23.55 -14.59
CA SER A 93 1.77 -24.39 -14.96
C SER A 93 2.53 -24.84 -13.69
N GLY A 94 3.41 -25.85 -13.78
CA GLY A 94 4.01 -26.54 -12.63
C GLY A 94 4.71 -25.68 -11.56
N ASP A 95 4.89 -24.38 -11.80
CA ASP A 95 5.42 -23.36 -10.88
C ASP A 95 4.35 -22.52 -10.17
N ALA A 96 3.07 -22.87 -10.33
CA ALA A 96 1.88 -22.22 -9.76
C ALA A 96 2.02 -21.86 -8.28
N GLY A 97 2.69 -22.71 -7.49
CA GLY A 97 2.92 -22.47 -6.06
C GLY A 97 3.97 -21.39 -5.79
N ARG A 98 5.00 -21.27 -6.63
CA ARG A 98 6.09 -20.30 -6.47
C ARG A 98 5.62 -18.89 -6.86
N ASP A 99 4.95 -18.77 -8.00
CA ASP A 99 4.41 -17.50 -8.49
C ASP A 99 3.30 -16.99 -7.55
N ALA A 100 2.53 -17.93 -7.02
CA ALA A 100 1.62 -17.68 -5.93
C ALA A 100 2.33 -17.03 -4.72
N ILE A 101 3.34 -17.70 -4.16
CA ILE A 101 4.08 -17.17 -3.00
C ILE A 101 4.70 -15.80 -3.32
N ALA A 102 5.26 -15.63 -4.52
CA ALA A 102 5.85 -14.36 -4.96
C ALA A 102 4.82 -13.22 -4.95
N LEU A 103 3.62 -13.43 -5.49
CA LEU A 103 2.55 -12.43 -5.47
C LEU A 103 2.08 -12.12 -4.05
N LEU A 104 1.99 -13.12 -3.17
CA LEU A 104 1.66 -12.91 -1.75
C LEU A 104 2.72 -12.06 -1.05
N VAL A 105 4.02 -12.30 -1.32
CA VAL A 105 5.12 -11.48 -0.81
C VAL A 105 5.00 -10.04 -1.30
N VAL A 106 4.71 -9.83 -2.58
CA VAL A 106 4.49 -8.47 -3.12
C VAL A 106 3.33 -7.78 -2.42
N PHE A 107 2.19 -8.46 -2.21
CA PHE A 107 1.06 -7.90 -1.47
C PHE A 107 1.41 -7.57 -0.01
N ALA A 108 2.14 -8.43 0.67
CA ALA A 108 2.61 -8.17 2.03
C ALA A 108 3.50 -6.92 2.08
N LEU A 109 4.42 -6.76 1.12
CA LEU A 109 5.27 -5.56 1.03
C LEU A 109 4.45 -4.30 0.76
N VAL A 110 3.44 -4.35 -0.11
CA VAL A 110 2.53 -3.22 -0.35
C VAL A 110 1.83 -2.78 0.95
N VAL A 111 1.31 -3.74 1.73
CA VAL A 111 0.68 -3.46 3.03
C VAL A 111 1.67 -2.84 4.00
N LEU A 112 2.87 -3.43 4.14
CA LEU A 112 3.89 -2.96 5.08
C LEU A 112 4.37 -1.54 4.75
N VAL A 113 4.62 -1.24 3.47
CA VAL A 113 5.06 0.10 3.06
C VAL A 113 3.92 1.13 3.20
N SER A 114 2.68 0.74 2.89
CA SER A 114 1.49 1.58 3.13
C SER A 114 1.31 1.89 4.63
N ALA A 115 1.45 0.88 5.49
CA ALA A 115 1.40 1.06 6.94
C ALA A 115 2.55 1.94 7.45
N ALA A 116 3.76 1.81 6.88
CA ALA A 116 4.89 2.67 7.22
C ALA A 116 4.65 4.14 6.83
N LEU A 117 4.03 4.41 5.68
CA LEU A 117 3.60 5.76 5.30
C LEU A 117 2.53 6.31 6.25
N SER A 118 1.52 5.50 6.60
CA SER A 118 0.52 5.88 7.60
C SER A 118 1.15 6.12 8.98
N LEU A 119 2.20 5.40 9.34
CA LEU A 119 2.92 5.67 10.59
C LEU A 119 3.67 7.00 10.52
N GLN A 120 4.27 7.34 9.37
CA GLN A 120 4.93 8.64 9.20
C GLN A 120 3.98 9.81 9.45
N TYR A 121 2.69 9.69 9.11
CA TYR A 121 1.68 10.70 9.44
C TYR A 121 1.73 11.11 10.93
N PHE A 122 1.74 10.14 11.85
CA PHE A 122 1.77 10.42 13.29
C PHE A 122 3.15 10.83 13.82
N LEU A 123 4.22 10.47 13.10
CA LEU A 123 5.59 10.73 13.54
C LEU A 123 6.14 12.06 13.04
N THR A 124 5.67 12.54 11.89
CA THR A 124 6.30 13.68 11.20
C THR A 124 5.33 14.79 10.86
N LEU A 125 4.02 14.57 10.95
CA LEU A 125 3.02 15.58 10.63
C LEU A 125 2.26 16.03 11.88
N ALA A 126 2.26 17.34 12.11
CA ALA A 126 1.42 18.01 13.12
C ALA A 126 1.24 19.48 12.76
N PRO A 127 0.31 20.21 13.41
CA PRO A 127 0.37 21.67 13.40
C PRO A 127 1.71 22.16 13.98
N ALA A 128 2.20 23.29 13.47
CA ALA A 128 3.52 23.82 13.83
C ALA A 128 3.76 23.95 15.35
N GLU A 129 2.75 24.43 16.08
CA GLU A 129 2.77 24.60 17.54
C GLU A 129 3.00 23.27 18.30
N MET A 130 2.62 22.14 17.68
CA MET A 130 2.70 20.82 18.30
C MET A 130 3.86 19.96 17.79
N CYS A 131 4.64 20.40 16.79
CA CYS A 131 5.82 19.66 16.33
C CYS A 131 6.84 19.23 17.42
N PRO A 132 6.97 19.94 18.57
CA PRO A 132 7.82 19.48 19.68
C PRO A 132 7.29 18.26 20.44
N THR A 133 5.99 17.95 20.39
CA THR A 133 5.34 16.91 21.24
C THR A 133 5.22 15.54 20.56
N ARG A 134 6.11 15.24 19.61
CA ARG A 134 6.11 13.95 18.89
C ARG A 134 6.24 12.75 19.84
N PRO A 135 5.57 11.61 19.55
CA PRO A 135 4.67 11.33 18.41
C PRO A 135 3.22 11.81 18.66
N HIS A 136 2.47 12.08 17.59
CA HIS A 136 1.15 12.72 17.63
C HIS A 136 -0.03 11.73 17.57
N TYR A 137 0.02 10.67 18.38
CA TYR A 137 -1.07 9.67 18.44
C TYR A 137 -2.36 10.19 19.10
N ASP A 138 -2.26 11.32 19.80
CA ASP A 138 -3.37 12.04 20.40
C ASP A 138 -4.43 12.46 19.36
N PHE A 139 -4.03 12.73 18.11
CA PHE A 139 -4.97 13.05 17.02
C PHE A 139 -5.95 11.91 16.66
N LEU A 140 -5.77 10.70 17.19
CA LEU A 140 -6.78 9.64 17.10
C LEU A 140 -8.02 9.92 17.98
N TRP A 141 -7.86 10.78 18.99
CA TRP A 141 -8.83 11.00 20.05
C TRP A 141 -9.19 12.47 20.23
N THR A 142 -8.35 13.40 19.74
CA THR A 142 -8.52 14.84 19.90
C THR A 142 -8.60 15.55 18.55
N ASN A 143 -9.33 16.67 18.51
CA ASN A 143 -9.30 17.60 17.40
C ASN A 143 -8.64 18.89 17.87
N VAL A 144 -7.81 19.47 17.01
CA VAL A 144 -7.30 20.83 17.21
C VAL A 144 -8.36 21.81 16.70
N PRO A 145 -8.71 22.85 17.47
CA PRO A 145 -9.76 23.79 17.06
C PRO A 145 -9.34 24.61 15.84
N GLY A 146 -10.25 24.69 14.87
CA GLY A 146 -10.14 25.55 13.70
C GLY A 146 -9.26 25.01 12.56
N PRO A 147 -9.21 25.75 11.43
CA PRO A 147 -8.50 25.32 10.24
C PRO A 147 -6.99 25.33 10.48
N THR A 148 -6.43 24.18 10.79
CA THR A 148 -5.01 24.02 11.05
C THR A 148 -4.30 23.44 9.83
N ARG A 149 -3.14 24.03 9.51
CA ARG A 149 -2.29 23.55 8.42
C ARG A 149 -1.43 22.38 8.92
N ILE A 150 -1.30 21.36 8.09
CA ILE A 150 -0.40 20.23 8.35
C ILE A 150 1.03 20.70 8.11
N THR A 151 1.90 20.54 9.11
CA THR A 151 3.31 20.93 9.02
C THR A 151 4.16 19.67 9.10
N HIS A 152 5.16 19.56 8.24
CA HIS A 152 6.20 18.55 8.37
C HIS A 152 7.18 19.00 9.47
N CYS A 153 7.30 18.22 10.54
CA CYS A 153 7.99 18.56 11.78
C CYS A 153 9.49 18.20 11.79
N MET A 154 10.10 17.99 10.62
CA MET A 154 11.55 17.78 10.50
C MET A 154 12.26 19.10 10.19
N SER A 155 13.57 19.18 10.41
CA SER A 155 14.36 20.37 10.05
C SER A 155 14.49 20.55 8.55
N GLY A 156 14.56 21.80 8.06
CA GLY A 156 14.82 22.11 6.65
C GLY A 156 13.58 21.95 5.76
N THR A 157 12.38 22.00 6.34
CA THR A 157 11.10 21.83 5.64
C THR A 157 10.30 23.11 5.52
N GLU A 158 10.91 24.27 5.77
CA GLU A 158 10.25 25.57 5.77
C GLU A 158 9.60 25.84 4.42
N GLU A 159 10.32 25.60 3.32
CA GLU A 159 9.80 25.79 1.96
C GLU A 159 8.61 24.88 1.64
N ILE A 160 8.66 23.62 2.07
CA ILE A 160 7.62 22.65 1.76
C ILE A 160 6.35 22.89 2.60
N ASN A 161 6.51 23.40 3.83
CA ASN A 161 5.40 23.69 4.75
C ASN A 161 4.54 24.89 4.32
N MET A 162 5.07 25.78 3.47
CA MET A 162 4.30 26.91 2.93
C MET A 162 3.10 26.48 2.07
N GLU A 163 3.19 25.30 1.47
CA GLU A 163 2.21 24.78 0.52
C GLU A 163 1.55 23.48 1.01
N ALA A 164 1.74 23.16 2.28
CA ALA A 164 1.15 21.97 2.86
C ALA A 164 -0.38 22.11 3.00
N PRO A 165 -1.13 21.01 2.83
CA PRO A 165 -2.58 21.01 2.94
C PRO A 165 -3.04 21.30 4.38
N TYR A 166 -4.31 21.69 4.50
CA TYR A 166 -4.99 21.78 5.78
C TYR A 166 -5.51 20.41 6.21
N TYR A 167 -5.66 20.21 7.51
CA TYR A 167 -6.38 19.05 8.02
C TYR A 167 -7.83 19.10 7.56
N PHE A 168 -8.40 17.92 7.28
CA PHE A 168 -9.85 17.79 7.17
C PHE A 168 -10.47 17.90 8.56
N GLU A 169 -11.52 18.71 8.70
CA GLU A 169 -12.31 18.73 9.92
C GLU A 169 -13.47 17.72 9.84
N PRO A 170 -13.68 16.90 10.89
CA PRO A 170 -12.84 16.72 12.07
C PRO A 170 -11.54 15.94 11.78
N GLN A 171 -10.41 16.41 12.33
CA GLN A 171 -9.05 15.83 12.17
C GLN A 171 -8.99 14.36 12.57
N ILE A 172 -9.76 13.98 13.58
CA ILE A 172 -9.92 12.59 14.04
C ILE A 172 -10.26 11.67 12.86
N LEU A 173 -11.09 12.08 11.90
CA LEU A 173 -11.42 11.25 10.73
C LEU A 173 -10.22 11.00 9.84
N GLN A 174 -9.38 12.02 9.63
CA GLN A 174 -8.16 11.87 8.84
C GLN A 174 -7.18 10.93 9.55
N SER A 175 -6.99 11.08 10.86
CA SER A 175 -6.16 10.21 11.69
C SER A 175 -6.63 8.75 11.66
N TRP A 176 -7.93 8.52 11.87
CA TRP A 176 -8.51 7.17 11.76
C TRP A 176 -8.43 6.62 10.34
N GLY A 177 -8.51 7.49 9.32
CA GLY A 177 -8.22 7.12 7.94
C GLY A 177 -6.86 6.46 7.81
N HIS A 178 -5.81 7.05 8.38
CA HIS A 178 -4.46 6.48 8.34
C HIS A 178 -4.33 5.12 9.03
N VAL A 179 -5.18 4.82 10.02
CA VAL A 179 -5.29 3.47 10.61
C VAL A 179 -6.09 2.53 9.71
N LEU A 180 -7.19 3.02 9.12
CA LEU A 180 -8.12 2.22 8.33
C LEU A 180 -7.57 1.84 6.96
N TRP A 181 -6.81 2.72 6.27
CA TRP A 181 -6.33 2.47 4.91
C TRP A 181 -5.44 1.23 4.77
N PRO A 182 -4.43 1.00 5.63
CA PRO A 182 -3.65 -0.24 5.56
C PRO A 182 -4.47 -1.50 5.86
N VAL A 183 -5.43 -1.41 6.80
CA VAL A 183 -6.35 -2.53 7.12
C VAL A 183 -7.22 -2.86 5.92
N LEU A 184 -7.83 -1.84 5.31
CA LEU A 184 -8.70 -1.99 4.14
C LEU A 184 -7.92 -2.52 2.93
N THR A 185 -6.71 -2.01 2.68
CA THR A 185 -5.77 -2.53 1.68
C THR A 185 -5.49 -4.02 1.90
N THR A 186 -5.21 -4.42 3.15
CA THR A 186 -4.95 -5.83 3.51
C THR A 186 -6.13 -6.73 3.16
N CYS A 187 -7.34 -6.35 3.59
CA CYS A 187 -8.56 -7.11 3.30
C CYS A 187 -8.81 -7.26 1.79
N LEU A 188 -8.62 -6.19 1.02
CA LEU A 188 -8.82 -6.19 -0.42
C LEU A 188 -7.79 -7.05 -1.14
N LEU A 189 -6.49 -6.95 -0.80
CA LEU A 189 -5.45 -7.76 -1.42
C LEU A 189 -5.58 -9.25 -1.06
N ILE A 190 -5.99 -9.59 0.16
CA ILE A 190 -6.37 -10.97 0.53
C ILE A 190 -7.57 -11.43 -0.32
N GLY A 191 -8.54 -10.55 -0.53
CA GLY A 191 -9.66 -10.81 -1.44
C GLY A 191 -9.16 -11.12 -2.85
N THR A 192 -8.32 -10.25 -3.44
CA THR A 192 -7.73 -10.41 -4.77
C THR A 192 -6.99 -11.73 -4.88
N TRP A 193 -6.16 -12.03 -3.89
CA TRP A 193 -5.40 -13.27 -3.77
C TRP A 193 -6.30 -14.51 -3.83
N ARG A 194 -7.37 -14.54 -3.04
CA ARG A 194 -8.32 -15.66 -2.97
C ARG A 194 -9.14 -15.86 -4.24
N HIS A 195 -9.36 -14.80 -5.03
CA HIS A 195 -10.11 -14.88 -6.28
C HIS A 195 -9.20 -15.20 -7.48
N GLY A 196 -8.01 -14.59 -7.54
CA GLY A 196 -7.04 -14.79 -8.62
C GLY A 196 -6.35 -16.15 -8.56
N VAL A 197 -6.14 -16.67 -7.35
CA VAL A 197 -5.61 -18.02 -7.15
C VAL A 197 -6.79 -18.94 -6.83
N LYS A 198 -7.35 -19.61 -7.85
CA LYS A 198 -8.26 -20.77 -7.67
C LYS A 198 -7.52 -21.99 -7.07
N LEU A 199 -6.69 -21.79 -6.04
CA LEU A 199 -6.44 -22.82 -5.07
C LEU A 199 -7.80 -23.08 -4.42
N GLY A 200 -8.36 -24.28 -4.58
CA GLY A 200 -9.59 -24.64 -3.89
C GLY A 200 -9.51 -24.20 -2.42
N PRO A 201 -10.60 -23.67 -1.81
CA PRO A 201 -10.57 -22.82 -0.61
C PRO A 201 -9.70 -23.31 0.55
N TYR A 202 -9.54 -24.63 0.63
CA TYR A 202 -8.66 -25.36 1.51
C TYR A 202 -7.15 -25.13 1.29
N LYS A 203 -6.65 -25.21 0.05
CA LYS A 203 -5.22 -25.00 -0.25
C LYS A 203 -4.82 -23.54 -0.02
N ALA A 204 -5.71 -22.59 -0.30
CA ALA A 204 -5.48 -21.17 -0.01
C ALA A 204 -5.38 -20.89 1.50
N GLN A 205 -6.20 -21.55 2.33
CA GLN A 205 -6.14 -21.42 3.79
C GLN A 205 -4.88 -22.04 4.37
N VAL A 206 -4.50 -23.24 3.94
CA VAL A 206 -3.29 -23.92 4.42
C VAL A 206 -2.03 -23.11 4.08
N LEU A 207 -1.95 -22.59 2.85
CA LEU A 207 -0.82 -21.75 2.42
C LEU A 207 -0.75 -20.41 3.17
N ALA A 208 -1.90 -19.80 3.46
CA ALA A 208 -1.97 -18.59 4.28
C ALA A 208 -1.48 -18.84 5.71
N PHE A 209 -1.88 -19.96 6.33
CA PHE A 209 -1.41 -20.33 7.67
C PHE A 209 0.09 -20.64 7.69
N GLU A 210 0.63 -21.27 6.66
CA GLU A 210 2.08 -21.53 6.54
C GLU A 210 2.88 -20.24 6.43
N VAL A 211 2.43 -19.30 5.59
CA VAL A 211 3.13 -18.00 5.40
C VAL A 211 3.03 -17.11 6.65
N MET A 212 1.94 -17.22 7.41
CA MET A 212 1.78 -16.53 8.69
C MET A 212 2.53 -17.23 9.86
N GLY A 213 3.28 -18.31 9.61
CA GLY A 213 3.99 -19.05 10.64
C GLY A 213 3.09 -19.82 11.61
N MET A 214 1.82 -20.04 11.24
CA MET A 214 0.81 -20.74 12.03
C MET A 214 0.77 -22.24 11.69
N GLU A 215 1.92 -22.92 11.78
CA GLU A 215 2.05 -24.34 11.46
C GLU A 215 1.04 -25.27 12.18
N PRO A 216 0.67 -25.06 13.45
CA PRO A 216 -0.30 -25.94 14.13
C PRO A 216 -1.67 -25.92 13.44
N LEU A 217 -2.10 -24.75 12.94
CA LEU A 217 -3.36 -24.60 12.22
C LEU A 217 -3.25 -25.19 10.81
N ALA A 218 -2.12 -24.99 10.12
CA ALA A 218 -1.88 -25.62 8.83
C ALA A 218 -1.93 -27.17 8.91
N GLN A 219 -1.37 -27.75 9.97
CA GLN A 219 -1.41 -29.20 10.22
C GLN A 219 -2.80 -29.70 10.61
N LEU A 220 -3.55 -28.94 11.41
CA LEU A 220 -4.91 -29.29 11.81
C LEU A 220 -5.84 -29.38 10.59
N PHE A 221 -5.75 -28.40 9.69
CA PHE A 221 -6.50 -28.41 8.44
C PHE A 221 -6.06 -29.57 7.54
N ARG A 222 -4.76 -29.91 7.48
CA ARG A 222 -4.25 -31.09 6.76
C ARG A 222 -4.84 -32.43 7.25
N ARG A 223 -5.05 -32.59 8.55
CA ARG A 223 -5.57 -33.84 9.16
C ARG A 223 -7.07 -34.04 9.01
N GLN A 224 -7.89 -32.99 8.89
CA GLN A 224 -9.35 -33.15 8.74
C GLN A 224 -9.79 -33.75 7.39
N ARG A 225 -8.85 -34.14 6.52
CA ARG A 225 -9.12 -34.58 5.15
C ARG A 225 -8.43 -35.88 4.72
N SER A 226 -7.59 -36.47 5.57
CA SER A 226 -7.09 -37.84 5.43
C SER A 226 -8.03 -38.81 6.10
#